data_AF-A0A6I7XYQ6-F1
#
_entry.id   AF-A0A6I7XYQ6-F1
#
_cell.length_a   1.000
_cell.length_b   1.000
_cell.length_c   1.000
_cell.angle_alpha   90.00
_cell.angle_beta   90.00
_cell.angle_gamma   90.00
#
_symmetry.space_group_name_H-M   'P 1'
#
loop_
_entity.id
_entity.type
_entity.pdbx_description
1 polymer ?
#
loop_
_entity_poly.entity_id
_entity_poly.type
_entity_poly.pdbx_seq_one_letter_code
_entity_poly.pdbx_strand_id
1 'polypeptide(L)'
;HHTPDWCLPARGVRPATGSGPLGPLLGHTRAGVLRATRTGCSTLEAARLLDVTHPAVSQHLNVLRAAGLVTTVRRAGRSFHVATAEGRALLAAEDPPAV
;
A
#
# COMPACT_ATOMS: atom_id res chain seq x y z
N HIS A 1 -22.82 5.82 -8.58
CA HIS A 1 -21.90 6.92 -8.91
C HIS A 1 -20.83 7.02 -7.81
N HIS A 2 -19.70 6.34 -7.99
CA HIS A 2 -18.55 6.46 -7.08
C HIS A 2 -17.70 7.65 -7.53
N THR A 3 -17.54 8.64 -6.67
CA THR A 3 -16.59 9.73 -6.87
C THR A 3 -15.16 9.19 -6.78
N PRO A 4 -14.29 9.43 -7.79
CA PRO A 4 -12.86 9.14 -7.77
C PRO A 4 -12.07 9.91 -6.71
N ASP A 5 -12.18 9.53 -5.45
CA ASP A 5 -11.35 10.02 -4.33
C ASP A 5 -9.84 9.69 -4.51
N TRP A 6 -9.52 8.72 -5.34
CA TRP A 6 -8.16 8.32 -5.73
C TRP A 6 -7.39 9.31 -6.62
N CYS A 7 -7.98 10.45 -6.99
CA CYS A 7 -7.33 11.46 -7.85
C CYS A 7 -6.63 12.58 -7.07
N LEU A 8 -6.78 12.62 -5.75
CA LEU A 8 -6.02 13.55 -4.91
C LEU A 8 -4.73 12.86 -4.46
N PRO A 9 -3.53 13.38 -4.78
CA PRO A 9 -2.35 12.94 -4.06
C PRO A 9 -2.59 13.28 -2.60
N ALA A 10 -2.73 12.27 -1.74
CA ALA A 10 -2.76 12.47 -0.31
C ALA A 10 -1.46 13.20 0.07
N ARG A 11 -1.54 14.51 0.26
CA ARG A 11 -0.41 15.31 0.69
C ARG A 11 -0.05 14.86 2.10
N GLY A 12 1.11 14.23 2.22
CA GLY A 12 1.96 14.37 3.41
C GLY A 12 1.70 13.46 4.61
N VAL A 13 0.85 12.43 4.55
CA VAL A 13 0.92 11.36 5.57
C VAL A 13 1.99 10.38 5.11
N ARG A 14 3.22 10.52 5.64
CA ARG A 14 4.14 9.38 5.67
C ARG A 14 3.40 8.28 6.45
N PRO A 15 3.03 7.14 5.83
CA PRO A 15 2.49 6.04 6.62
C PRO A 15 3.51 5.75 7.70
N ALA A 16 3.08 5.66 8.96
CA ALA A 16 3.97 5.42 10.08
C ALA A 16 4.87 4.23 9.73
N THR A 17 6.12 4.52 9.40
CA THR A 17 7.10 3.53 8.98
C THR A 17 7.55 2.84 10.25
N GLY A 18 6.75 1.88 10.74
CA GLY A 18 7.29 0.77 11.51
C GLY A 18 6.75 0.44 12.91
N SER A 19 5.48 0.66 13.26
CA SER A 19 5.01 0.21 14.59
C SER A 19 3.58 -0.35 14.68
N GLY A 20 2.90 -0.57 13.56
CA GLY A 20 1.59 -1.23 13.60
C GLY A 20 1.73 -2.77 13.66
N PRO A 21 0.73 -3.50 14.21
CA PRO A 21 0.75 -4.95 14.38
C PRO A 21 0.97 -5.76 13.09
N LEU A 22 0.82 -5.16 11.91
CA LEU A 22 1.15 -5.85 10.65
C LEU A 22 2.66 -5.98 10.41
N GLY A 23 3.51 -5.19 11.08
CA GLY A 23 4.96 -5.30 10.99
C GLY A 23 5.48 -6.69 11.38
N PRO A 24 5.13 -7.20 12.58
CA PRO A 24 5.45 -8.58 12.97
C PRO A 24 4.79 -9.68 12.12
N LEU A 25 3.56 -9.47 11.64
CA LEU A 25 2.82 -10.47 10.85
C LEU A 25 3.37 -10.63 9.42
N LEU A 26 3.57 -9.50 8.74
CA LEU A 26 3.94 -9.45 7.32
C LEU A 26 5.42 -9.15 7.12
N GLY A 27 6.15 -8.75 8.15
CA GLY A 27 7.44 -8.09 7.99
C GLY A 27 7.25 -6.60 7.67
N HIS A 28 8.10 -5.78 8.28
CA HIS A 28 8.00 -4.31 8.27
C HIS A 28 7.88 -3.70 6.87
N THR A 29 8.68 -4.15 5.91
CA THR A 29 8.65 -3.60 4.55
C THR A 29 7.37 -3.96 3.80
N ARG A 30 6.87 -5.21 3.92
CA ARG A 30 5.60 -5.61 3.28
C ARG A 30 4.42 -4.87 3.89
N ALA A 31 4.40 -4.69 5.21
CA ALA A 31 3.39 -3.88 5.89
C ALA A 31 3.45 -2.42 5.42
N GLY A 32 4.65 -1.85 5.27
CA GLY A 32 4.85 -0.51 4.71
C GLY A 32 4.35 -0.38 3.27
N VAL A 33 4.64 -1.36 2.40
CA VAL A 33 4.14 -1.38 1.01
C VAL A 33 2.62 -1.46 1.00
N LEU A 34 2.02 -2.35 1.80
CA LEU A 34 0.57 -2.47 1.88
C LEU A 34 -0.09 -1.15 2.31
N ARG A 35 0.45 -0.49 3.35
CA ARG A 35 0.01 0.84 3.77
C ARG A 35 0.11 1.88 2.66
N ALA A 36 1.19 1.90 1.89
CA ALA A 36 1.36 2.82 0.76
C ALA A 36 0.32 2.60 -0.35
N THR A 37 -0.16 1.37 -0.54
CA THR A 37 -1.21 1.06 -1.54
C THR A 37 -2.62 1.44 -1.12
N ARG A 38 -2.82 1.91 0.13
CA ARG A 38 -4.16 2.26 0.68
C ARG A 38 -4.87 3.29 -0.19
N THR A 39 -4.15 4.32 -0.67
CA THR A 39 -4.65 5.37 -1.56
C THR A 39 -4.20 5.19 -3.02
N GLY A 40 -3.53 4.08 -3.33
CA GLY A 40 -2.84 3.86 -4.60
C GLY A 40 -1.44 4.48 -4.64
N CYS A 41 -0.47 3.74 -5.17
CA CYS A 41 0.90 4.23 -5.38
C CYS A 41 1.59 3.54 -6.57
N SER A 42 2.51 4.23 -7.23
CA SER A 42 3.45 3.60 -8.17
C SER A 42 4.58 2.87 -7.43
N THR A 43 5.33 2.02 -8.14
CA THR A 43 6.54 1.37 -7.60
C THR A 43 7.59 2.40 -7.16
N LEU A 44 7.75 3.49 -7.92
CA LEU A 44 8.70 4.58 -7.62
C LEU A 44 8.30 5.32 -6.34
N GLU A 45 7.01 5.65 -6.18
CA GLU A 45 6.52 6.32 -4.98
C GLU A 45 6.70 5.43 -3.75
N ALA A 46 6.36 4.14 -3.84
CA ALA A 46 6.56 3.20 -2.75
C ALA A 46 8.05 3.04 -2.36
N ALA A 47 8.95 3.01 -3.34
CA ALA A 47 10.39 2.93 -3.12
C ALA A 47 10.91 4.16 -2.35
N ARG A 48 10.49 5.35 -2.77
CA ARG A 48 10.84 6.61 -2.10
C ARG A 48 10.25 6.72 -0.69
N LEU A 49 9.00 6.29 -0.50
CA LEU A 49 8.31 6.38 0.79
C LEU A 49 8.93 5.47 1.86
N LEU A 50 9.45 4.31 1.43
CA LEU A 50 9.96 3.27 2.33
C LEU A 50 11.49 3.22 2.38
N ASP A 51 12.18 4.08 1.61
CA ASP A 51 13.64 4.10 1.46
C ASP A 51 14.22 2.73 1.07
N VAL A 52 13.61 2.10 0.07
CA VAL A 52 14.04 0.80 -0.48
C VAL A 52 14.12 0.85 -2.01
N THR A 53 14.80 -0.13 -2.60
CA THR A 53 15.03 -0.16 -4.05
C THR A 53 13.78 -0.56 -4.85
N HIS A 54 13.68 -0.12 -6.12
CA HIS A 54 12.58 -0.51 -7.01
C HIS A 54 12.43 -2.04 -7.17
N PRO A 55 13.51 -2.82 -7.34
CA PRO A 55 13.40 -4.28 -7.39
C PRO A 55 12.84 -4.86 -6.08
N ALA A 56 13.26 -4.37 -4.92
CA ALA A 56 12.74 -4.82 -3.63
C ALA A 56 11.23 -4.51 -3.50
N VAL A 57 10.79 -3.31 -3.86
CA VAL A 57 9.35 -2.98 -3.89
C VAL A 57 8.60 -3.90 -4.83
N SER A 58 9.14 -4.16 -6.02
CA SER A 58 8.50 -5.03 -7.02
C SER A 58 8.34 -6.46 -6.48
N GLN A 59 9.35 -6.98 -5.78
CA GLN A 59 9.29 -8.27 -5.10
C GLN A 59 8.19 -8.30 -4.02
N HIS A 60 8.13 -7.29 -3.15
CA HIS A 60 7.10 -7.20 -2.12
C HIS A 60 5.69 -7.09 -2.72
N LEU A 61 5.51 -6.30 -3.77
CA LEU A 61 4.24 -6.19 -4.49
C LEU A 61 3.83 -7.50 -5.15
N ASN A 62 4.78 -8.27 -5.67
CA ASN A 62 4.47 -9.58 -6.24
C ASN A 62 3.94 -10.55 -5.17
N VAL A 63 4.57 -10.57 -3.98
CA VAL A 63 4.10 -11.39 -2.85
C VAL A 63 2.71 -10.94 -2.38
N LEU A 64 2.49 -9.63 -2.20
CA LEU A 64 1.20 -9.10 -1.77
C LEU A 64 0.09 -9.33 -2.80
N ARG A 65 0.43 -9.27 -4.10
CA ARG A 65 -0.49 -9.60 -5.19
C ARG A 65 -0.84 -11.09 -5.22
N ALA A 66 0.15 -11.96 -5.05
CA ALA A 66 -0.07 -13.40 -4.95
C ALA A 66 -0.97 -13.77 -3.74
N ALA A 67 -0.88 -13.01 -2.65
CA ALA A 67 -1.74 -13.14 -1.49
C ALA A 67 -3.13 -12.47 -1.65
N GLY A 68 -3.42 -11.86 -2.80
CA GLY A 68 -4.69 -11.18 -3.05
C GLY A 68 -4.89 -9.88 -2.26
N LEU A 69 -3.84 -9.30 -1.67
CA LEU A 69 -3.93 -8.08 -0.84
C LEU A 69 -3.76 -6.78 -1.66
N VAL A 70 -3.13 -6.89 -2.83
CA VAL A 70 -2.85 -5.75 -3.72
C VAL A 70 -3.19 -6.14 -5.16
N THR A 71 -3.76 -5.19 -5.91
CA THR A 71 -3.93 -5.28 -7.36
C THR A 71 -3.18 -4.16 -8.08
N THR A 72 -2.96 -4.34 -9.38
CA THR A 72 -2.35 -3.31 -10.23
C THR A 72 -3.38 -2.79 -11.22
N VAL A 73 -3.56 -1.47 -11.26
CA VAL A 73 -4.44 -0.78 -12.21
C VAL A 73 -3.57 0.07 -13.15
N ARG A 74 -3.91 0.07 -14.44
CA ARG A 74 -3.21 0.90 -15.43
C ARG A 74 -4.07 2.11 -15.80
N ARG A 75 -3.51 3.32 -15.71
CA ARG A 75 -4.17 4.57 -16.12
C ARG A 75 -3.17 5.48 -16.82
N ALA A 76 -3.54 5.99 -18.00
CA ALA A 76 -2.74 6.95 -18.77
C ALA A 76 -1.27 6.50 -18.94
N GLY A 77 -1.06 5.24 -19.33
CA GLY A 77 0.27 4.65 -19.52
C GLY A 77 1.06 4.34 -18.25
N ARG A 78 0.49 4.58 -17.06
CA ARG A 78 1.15 4.36 -15.77
C ARG A 78 0.48 3.23 -14.99
N SER A 79 1.27 2.47 -14.24
CA SER A 79 0.78 1.40 -13.36
C SER A 79 0.74 1.89 -11.92
N PHE A 80 -0.40 1.68 -11.26
CA PHE A 80 -0.64 1.97 -9.85
C PHE A 80 -0.98 0.69 -9.11
N HIS A 81 -0.47 0.55 -7.90
CA HIS A 81 -0.75 -0.55 -6.99
C HIS A 81 -1.73 -0.07 -5.95
N VAL A 82 -2.84 -0.78 -5.82
CA VAL A 82 -3.96 -0.40 -4.94
C VAL A 82 -4.31 -1.60 -4.07
N ALA A 83 -4.56 -1.37 -2.78
CA ALA A 83 -5.04 -2.41 -1.89
C ALA A 83 -6.39 -2.99 -2.41
N THR A 84 -6.56 -4.30 -2.29
CA THR A 84 -7.85 -4.97 -2.55
C THR A 84 -8.83 -4.74 -1.39
N ALA A 85 -10.01 -5.34 -1.43
CA ALA A 85 -10.94 -5.28 -0.30
C ALA A 85 -10.33 -5.94 0.95
N GLU A 86 -9.67 -7.09 0.75
CA GLU A 86 -8.99 -7.89 1.77
C GLU A 86 -7.80 -7.12 2.34
N GLY A 87 -6.98 -6.50 1.47
CA GLY A 87 -5.88 -5.64 1.88
C GLY A 87 -6.35 -4.44 2.72
N ARG A 88 -7.47 -3.81 2.35
CA ARG A 88 -8.07 -2.73 3.14
C ARG A 88 -8.64 -3.21 4.47
N ALA A 89 -9.29 -4.39 4.51
CA ALA A 89 -9.80 -4.97 5.75
C ALA A 89 -8.66 -5.23 6.75
N LEU A 90 -7.53 -5.77 6.27
CA LEU A 90 -6.34 -5.99 7.09
C LEU A 90 -5.75 -4.67 7.63
N LEU A 91 -5.69 -3.65 6.78
CA LEU A 91 -5.27 -2.30 7.16
C LEU A 91 -6.23 -1.61 8.15
N ALA A 92 -7.52 -1.94 8.12
CA ALA A 92 -8.50 -1.43 9.08
C ALA A 92 -8.41 -2.15 10.43
N ALA A 93 -8.06 -3.44 10.43
CA ALA A 93 -7.79 -4.19 11.65
C ALA A 93 -6.51 -3.71 12.37
N GLU A 94 -5.56 -3.12 11.63
CA GLU A 94 -4.35 -2.49 12.18
C GLU A 94 -4.65 -1.19 12.94
N ASP A 95 -5.62 -0.42 12.45
CA ASP A 95 -6.06 0.87 13.00
C ASP A 95 -7.52 0.73 13.49
N PRO A 96 -7.81 -0.07 14.55
CA PRO A 96 -9.18 -0.22 15.03
C PRO A 96 -9.73 1.17 15.40
N PRO A 97 -10.98 1.51 15.03
CA PRO A 97 -11.55 2.80 15.37
C PRO A 97 -11.47 2.98 16.89
N ALA A 98 -10.95 4.12 17.33
CA ALA A 98 -10.94 4.48 18.73
C ALA A 98 -12.39 4.42 19.23
N VAL A 99 -12.64 3.45 20.12
CA VAL A 99 -13.96 3.19 20.72
C VAL A 99 -14.28 4.25 21.76
#